data_AF-A0A1M6L2L6-F1
#
_entry.id   AF-A0A1M6L2L6-F1
#
_cell.length_a   1.000
_cell.length_b   1.000
_cell.length_c   1.000
_cell.angle_alpha   90.00
_cell.angle_beta   90.00
_cell.angle_gamma   90.00
#
_symmetry.space_group_name_H-M   'P 1'
#
loop_
_entity.id
_entity.type
_entity.pdbx_description
1 polymer ?
#
loop_
_entity_poly.entity_id
_entity_poly.type
_entity_poly.pdbx_seq_one_letter_code
_entity_poly.pdbx_strand_id
1 'polypeptide(L)'
;MNFVRKSLETEFREAQKQLESLFISNIDKAYAGVKKEFDKKYDELCETLNYIIKNTSIHNIKPITDGILEKGMDEFYEYVKKKIADIINNVFNRNVIEQLATIDACIDIAKTINHQKVSNNFKFIKGNIVNRMNFINNIMMQEIYNIYFVEMMNDLKQNYANYLEVLQLQMDKRIKEIDKNKFVDKTLQIQNQYTKNNTEKIFDYKKMNKLLAENGYAAIRQKGDHKIYNNGSKSIPVPQHTLGKGLSCKIQKQM
;
A
#
# COMPACT_ATOMS: atom_id res chain seq x y z
N MET A 1 36.18 29.43 56.64
CA MET A 1 34.99 28.58 56.38
C MET A 1 33.94 29.23 55.49
N ASN A 2 33.50 30.48 55.73
CA ASN A 2 32.46 31.13 54.91
C ASN A 2 32.81 31.29 53.42
N PHE A 3 34.09 31.54 53.10
CA PHE A 3 34.56 31.66 51.72
C PHE A 3 34.44 30.34 50.94
N VAL A 4 34.93 29.23 51.49
CA VAL A 4 34.87 27.89 50.88
C VAL A 4 33.42 27.45 50.63
N ARG A 5 32.53 27.70 51.60
CA ARG A 5 31.11 27.42 51.46
C ARG A 5 30.48 28.20 50.30
N LYS A 6 30.75 29.51 50.21
CA LYS A 6 30.20 30.37 49.16
C LYS A 6 30.72 29.99 47.77
N SER A 7 31.97 29.53 47.68
CA SER A 7 32.55 28.99 46.45
C SER A 7 31.82 27.73 45.99
N LEU A 8 31.67 26.74 46.89
CA LEU A 8 30.96 25.49 46.58
C LEU A 8 29.48 25.72 46.22
N GLU A 9 28.79 26.63 46.89
CA GLU A 9 27.39 26.98 46.55
C GLU A 9 27.28 27.66 45.17
N THR A 10 28.31 28.40 44.75
CA THR A 10 28.36 29.03 43.41
C THR A 10 28.57 27.98 42.34
N GLU A 11 29.60 27.14 42.47
CA GLU A 11 29.90 26.05 41.54
C GLU A 11 28.72 25.09 41.40
N PHE A 12 28.06 24.76 42.51
CA PHE A 12 26.87 23.90 42.49
C PHE A 12 25.71 24.53 41.68
N ARG A 13 25.41 25.81 41.90
CA ARG A 13 24.33 26.51 41.16
C ARG A 13 24.65 26.64 39.68
N GLU A 14 25.91 26.81 39.34
CA GLU A 14 26.35 26.88 37.95
C GLU A 14 26.23 25.53 37.25
N ALA A 15 26.67 24.44 37.88
CA ALA A 15 26.44 23.08 37.41
C ALA A 15 24.94 22.78 37.23
N GLN A 16 24.09 23.19 38.18
CA GLN A 16 22.64 23.03 38.06
C GLN A 16 22.08 23.76 36.82
N LYS A 17 22.43 25.04 36.61
CA LYS A 17 21.96 25.81 35.44
C LYS A 17 22.43 25.23 34.12
N GLN A 18 23.69 24.78 34.06
CA GLN A 18 24.24 24.12 32.89
C GLN A 18 23.48 22.83 32.58
N LEU A 19 23.15 22.06 33.62
CA LEU A 19 22.38 20.83 33.52
C LEU A 19 20.93 21.09 33.05
N GLU A 20 20.28 22.17 33.50
CA GLU A 20 18.97 22.62 33.01
C GLU A 20 19.01 23.13 31.55
N SER A 21 20.06 23.85 31.15
CA SER A 21 20.22 24.34 29.77
C SER A 21 20.56 23.22 28.80
N LEU A 22 21.46 22.31 29.20
CA LEU A 22 21.77 21.08 28.46
C LEU A 22 20.51 20.25 28.27
N PHE A 23 19.65 20.17 29.29
CA PHE A 23 18.37 19.50 29.20
C PHE A 23 17.56 20.07 28.02
N ILE A 24 17.28 21.38 28.02
CA ILE A 24 16.47 22.02 26.96
C ILE A 24 17.07 21.84 25.56
N SER A 25 18.37 22.13 25.37
CA SER A 25 19.00 22.03 24.03
C SER A 25 19.02 20.60 23.47
N ASN A 26 19.11 19.61 24.36
CA ASN A 26 19.16 18.21 23.98
C ASN A 26 17.77 17.65 23.60
N ILE A 27 16.69 18.24 24.11
CA ILE A 27 15.31 17.93 23.69
C ILE A 27 15.16 18.17 22.19
N ASP A 28 15.54 19.36 21.72
CA ASP A 28 15.35 19.75 20.31
C ASP A 28 16.18 18.87 19.37
N LYS A 29 17.41 18.51 19.79
CA LYS A 29 18.28 17.62 19.02
C LYS A 29 17.75 16.19 18.98
N ALA A 30 17.27 15.68 20.11
CA ALA A 30 16.64 14.36 20.17
C ALA A 30 15.41 14.33 19.27
N TYR A 31 14.60 15.38 19.29
CA TYR A 31 13.45 15.52 18.41
C TYR A 31 13.82 15.49 16.92
N ALA A 32 14.79 16.32 16.50
CA ALA A 32 15.23 16.35 15.11
C ALA A 32 15.81 15.01 14.64
N GLY A 33 16.55 14.31 15.51
CA GLY A 33 17.11 12.99 15.22
C GLY A 33 16.03 11.92 15.02
N VAL A 34 15.02 11.91 15.89
CA VAL A 34 13.88 10.98 15.78
C VAL A 34 13.11 11.20 14.49
N LYS A 35 12.82 12.46 14.15
CA LYS A 35 12.09 12.81 12.93
C LYS A 35 12.80 12.29 11.66
N LYS A 36 14.11 12.50 11.57
CA LYS A 36 14.90 12.07 10.41
C LYS A 36 14.91 10.55 10.22
N GLU A 37 15.03 9.79 11.31
CA GLU A 37 15.00 8.32 11.24
C GLU A 37 13.62 7.78 10.89
N PHE A 38 12.57 8.46 11.36
CA PHE A 38 11.20 8.16 10.98
C PHE A 38 11.01 8.31 9.47
N ASP A 39 11.34 9.48 8.91
CA ASP A 39 11.13 9.79 7.49
C ASP A 39 11.79 8.71 6.60
N LYS A 40 13.02 8.32 6.95
CA LYS A 40 13.76 7.28 6.23
C LYS A 40 13.03 5.93 6.20
N LYS A 41 12.49 5.48 7.34
CA LYS A 41 11.82 4.18 7.41
C LYS A 41 10.46 4.20 6.75
N TYR A 42 9.76 5.33 6.79
CA TYR A 42 8.54 5.54 6.04
C TYR A 42 8.79 5.36 4.54
N ASP A 43 9.86 5.96 4.02
CA ASP A 43 10.25 5.83 2.62
C ASP A 43 10.53 4.36 2.25
N GLU A 44 11.28 3.63 3.08
CA GLU A 44 11.57 2.19 2.87
C GLU A 44 10.30 1.31 2.83
N LEU A 45 9.32 1.60 3.70
CA LEU A 45 8.03 0.90 3.70
C LEU A 45 7.26 1.18 2.40
N CYS A 46 7.23 2.45 1.97
CA CYS A 46 6.59 2.85 0.73
C CYS A 46 7.22 2.18 -0.49
N GLU A 47 8.55 2.09 -0.55
CA GLU A 47 9.28 1.38 -1.61
C GLU A 47 8.92 -0.12 -1.64
N THR A 48 8.85 -0.76 -0.48
CA THR A 48 8.49 -2.17 -0.34
C THR A 48 7.08 -2.45 -0.85
N LEU A 49 6.11 -1.62 -0.44
CA LEU A 49 4.73 -1.73 -0.90
C LEU A 49 4.62 -1.52 -2.42
N ASN A 50 5.31 -0.52 -2.95
CA ASN A 50 5.38 -0.26 -4.39
C ASN A 50 5.94 -1.45 -5.18
N TYR A 51 6.97 -2.10 -4.65
CA TYR A 51 7.54 -3.30 -5.27
C TYR A 51 6.54 -4.46 -5.30
N ILE A 52 5.85 -4.73 -4.20
CA ILE A 52 4.88 -5.82 -4.10
C ILE A 52 3.72 -5.60 -5.08
N ILE A 53 3.20 -4.38 -5.15
CA ILE A 53 2.11 -4.03 -6.07
C ILE A 53 2.50 -4.27 -7.53
N LYS A 54 3.73 -3.90 -7.92
CA LYS A 54 4.22 -4.09 -9.30
C LYS A 54 4.37 -5.57 -9.68
N ASN A 55 4.65 -6.44 -8.71
CA ASN A 55 5.05 -7.82 -8.96
C ASN A 55 4.01 -8.87 -8.54
N THR A 56 2.86 -8.46 -8.01
CA THR A 56 1.85 -9.39 -7.46
C THR A 56 0.56 -9.39 -8.28
N SER A 57 -0.07 -10.56 -8.40
CA SER A 57 -1.39 -10.71 -9.03
C SER A 57 -2.47 -9.93 -8.28
N ILE A 58 -3.37 -9.28 -9.01
CA ILE A 58 -4.47 -8.44 -8.49
C ILE A 58 -5.27 -9.11 -7.37
N HIS A 59 -5.51 -10.42 -7.47
CA HIS A 59 -6.30 -11.16 -6.48
C HIS A 59 -5.60 -11.33 -5.12
N ASN A 60 -4.28 -11.18 -5.09
CA ASN A 60 -3.47 -11.37 -3.89
C ASN A 60 -2.97 -10.04 -3.29
N ILE A 61 -3.14 -8.91 -3.98
CA ILE A 61 -2.61 -7.61 -3.51
C ILE A 61 -3.22 -7.25 -2.16
N LYS A 62 -4.57 -7.25 -2.05
CA LYS A 62 -5.27 -6.76 -0.85
C LYS A 62 -4.94 -7.56 0.43
N PRO A 63 -5.01 -8.91 0.45
CA PRO A 63 -4.64 -9.69 1.64
C PRO A 63 -3.16 -9.53 2.02
N ILE A 64 -2.27 -9.41 1.04
CA ILE A 64 -0.83 -9.24 1.27
C ILE A 64 -0.54 -7.85 1.82
N THR A 65 -1.17 -6.80 1.27
CA THR A 65 -1.01 -5.43 1.78
C THR A 65 -1.57 -5.29 3.19
N ASP A 66 -2.74 -5.86 3.47
CA ASP A 66 -3.35 -5.80 4.81
C ASP A 66 -2.47 -6.53 5.85
N GLY A 67 -1.93 -7.72 5.52
CA GLY A 67 -1.04 -8.46 6.43
C GLY A 67 0.34 -7.83 6.63
N ILE A 68 0.90 -7.17 5.60
CA ILE A 68 2.15 -6.40 5.71
C ILE A 68 1.93 -5.12 6.50
N LEU A 69 0.75 -4.52 6.42
CA LEU A 69 0.41 -3.36 7.23
C LEU A 69 0.30 -3.74 8.69
N GLU A 70 -0.47 -4.77 9.03
CA GLU A 70 -0.68 -5.12 10.43
C GLU A 70 0.65 -5.50 11.10
N LYS A 71 1.45 -6.38 10.47
CA LYS A 71 2.77 -6.75 11.01
C LYS A 71 3.82 -5.65 10.86
N GLY A 72 3.88 -5.00 9.70
CA GLY A 72 4.88 -3.98 9.41
C GLY A 72 4.70 -2.76 10.31
N MET A 73 3.47 -2.40 10.65
CA MET A 73 3.18 -1.31 11.56
C MET A 73 3.56 -1.65 13.00
N ASP A 74 3.33 -2.88 13.45
CA ASP A 74 3.74 -3.35 14.79
C ASP A 74 5.28 -3.45 14.92
N GLU A 75 5.96 -3.97 13.90
CA GLU A 75 7.42 -4.02 13.87
C GLU A 75 8.04 -2.63 13.79
N PHE A 76 7.44 -1.76 12.98
CA PHE A 76 7.84 -0.36 12.87
C PHE A 76 7.59 0.41 14.17
N TYR A 77 6.48 0.12 14.84
CA TYR A 77 6.13 0.65 16.15
C TYR A 77 7.21 0.37 17.20
N GLU A 78 7.59 -0.90 17.36
CA GLU A 78 8.62 -1.28 18.33
C GLU A 78 10.01 -0.76 17.94
N TYR A 79 10.31 -0.67 16.64
CA TYR A 79 11.56 -0.06 16.16
C TYR A 79 11.67 1.42 16.54
N VAL A 80 10.64 2.21 16.23
CA VAL A 80 10.61 3.66 16.50
C VAL A 80 10.70 3.91 18.01
N LYS A 81 9.92 3.16 18.81
CA LYS A 81 9.94 3.25 20.28
C LYS A 81 11.33 2.98 20.85
N LYS A 82 12.02 1.93 20.39
CA LYS A 82 13.38 1.61 20.82
C LYS A 82 14.38 2.70 20.43
N LYS A 83 14.29 3.23 19.20
CA LYS A 83 15.19 4.29 18.72
C LYS A 83 14.99 5.62 19.43
N ILE A 84 13.75 6.01 19.70
CA ILE A 84 13.43 7.19 20.52
C ILE A 84 14.08 7.04 21.90
N ALA A 85 13.90 5.89 22.55
CA ALA A 85 14.51 5.61 23.84
C ALA A 85 16.04 5.66 23.78
N ASP A 86 16.67 5.09 22.74
CA ASP A 86 18.12 5.12 22.55
C ASP A 86 18.65 6.55 22.33
N ILE A 87 17.99 7.36 21.49
CA ILE A 87 18.41 8.74 21.21
C ILE A 87 18.29 9.58 22.48
N ILE A 88 17.18 9.48 23.19
CA ILE A 88 16.97 10.19 24.46
C ILE A 88 18.02 9.74 25.47
N ASN A 89 18.21 8.44 25.68
CA ASN A 89 19.24 7.94 26.58
C ASN A 89 20.65 8.42 26.20
N ASN A 90 21.02 8.42 24.93
CA ASN A 90 22.36 8.82 24.50
C ASN A 90 22.61 10.32 24.67
N VAL A 91 21.64 11.16 24.31
CA VAL A 91 21.78 12.62 24.38
C VAL A 91 21.67 13.10 25.83
N PHE A 92 20.77 12.52 26.62
CA PHE A 92 20.62 12.87 28.04
C PHE A 92 21.74 12.30 28.90
N ASN A 93 22.05 11.01 28.83
CA ASN A 93 22.95 10.41 29.81
C ASN A 93 24.37 10.96 29.72
N ARG A 94 24.92 11.21 28.52
CA ARG A 94 26.33 11.62 28.40
C ARG A 94 26.64 12.96 29.08
N ASN A 95 25.83 13.97 28.83
CA ASN A 95 26.07 15.33 29.35
C ASN A 95 25.65 15.48 30.81
N VAL A 96 24.64 14.72 31.23
CA VAL A 96 24.13 14.74 32.61
C VAL A 96 25.06 13.99 33.55
N ILE A 97 25.68 12.89 33.10
CA ILE A 97 26.64 12.12 33.91
C ILE A 97 27.83 12.97 34.33
N GLU A 98 28.40 13.78 33.42
CA GLU A 98 29.54 14.64 33.75
C GLU A 98 29.18 15.70 34.81
N GLN A 99 28.01 16.31 34.70
CA GLN A 99 27.54 17.31 35.65
C GLN A 99 27.14 16.70 37.00
N LEU A 100 26.55 15.50 37.00
CA LEU A 100 26.29 14.74 38.24
C LEU A 100 27.60 14.34 38.93
N ALA A 101 28.66 14.04 38.18
CA ALA A 101 29.98 13.75 38.72
C ALA A 101 30.58 14.99 39.41
N THR A 102 30.40 16.18 38.86
CA THR A 102 30.79 17.44 39.52
C THR A 102 30.04 17.64 40.86
N ILE A 103 28.74 17.34 40.89
CA ILE A 103 27.95 17.40 42.14
C ILE A 103 28.45 16.37 43.16
N ASP A 104 28.80 15.16 42.72
CA ASP A 104 29.39 14.13 43.59
C ASP A 104 30.74 14.57 44.16
N ALA A 105 31.60 15.19 43.35
CA ALA A 105 32.85 15.77 43.81
C ALA A 105 32.61 16.84 44.89
N CYS A 106 31.63 17.73 44.70
CA CYS A 106 31.25 18.72 45.71
C CYS A 106 30.75 18.09 47.03
N ILE A 107 29.99 16.99 46.94
CA ILE A 107 29.53 16.22 48.10
C ILE A 107 30.73 15.62 48.85
N ASP A 108 31.69 15.03 48.13
CA ASP A 108 32.86 14.37 48.72
C ASP A 108 33.85 15.36 49.32
N ILE A 109 34.06 16.52 48.67
CA ILE A 109 34.83 17.64 49.24
C ILE A 109 34.16 18.10 50.54
N ALA A 110 32.84 18.31 50.54
CA ALA A 110 32.10 18.75 51.72
C ALA A 110 32.19 17.75 52.90
N LYS A 111 32.21 16.43 52.62
CA LYS A 111 32.47 15.40 53.64
C LYS A 111 33.90 15.48 54.17
N THR A 112 34.88 15.62 53.27
CA THR A 112 36.32 15.65 53.61
C THR A 112 36.66 16.82 54.53
N ILE A 113 36.00 17.97 54.35
CA ILE A 113 36.16 19.14 55.23
C ILE A 113 35.23 19.12 56.46
N ASN A 114 34.64 17.97 56.82
CA ASN A 114 33.72 17.78 57.95
C ASN A 114 32.46 18.67 57.93
N HIS A 115 32.02 19.10 56.75
CA HIS A 115 30.86 19.97 56.60
C HIS A 115 29.58 19.17 56.30
N GLN A 116 29.23 18.25 57.21
CA GLN A 116 28.18 17.23 57.02
C GLN A 116 26.82 17.82 56.57
N LYS A 117 26.43 18.97 57.13
CA LYS A 117 25.17 19.66 56.76
C LYS A 117 25.14 20.07 55.29
N VAL A 118 26.27 20.51 54.73
CA VAL A 118 26.36 20.91 53.32
C VAL A 118 26.35 19.68 52.42
N SER A 119 27.11 18.63 52.77
CA SER A 119 27.07 17.35 52.06
C SER A 119 25.66 16.77 51.99
N ASN A 120 24.92 16.74 53.12
CA ASN A 120 23.55 16.24 53.15
C ASN A 120 22.59 17.10 52.30
N ASN A 121 22.78 18.43 52.31
CA ASN A 121 21.98 19.33 51.47
C ASN A 121 22.25 19.08 49.98
N PHE A 122 23.51 18.95 49.58
CA PHE A 122 23.86 18.62 48.19
C PHE A 122 23.33 17.25 47.75
N LYS A 123 23.38 16.23 48.62
CA LYS A 123 22.75 14.92 48.34
C LYS A 123 21.25 15.04 48.11
N PHE A 124 20.55 15.78 48.96
CA PHE A 124 19.11 15.99 48.80
C PHE A 124 18.77 16.70 47.49
N ILE A 125 19.50 17.77 47.15
CA ILE A 125 19.28 18.51 45.90
C ILE A 125 19.63 17.64 44.69
N LYS A 126 20.73 16.87 44.73
CA LYS A 126 21.09 15.88 43.69
C LYS A 126 19.94 14.91 43.46
N GLY A 127 19.36 14.35 44.53
CA GLY A 127 18.21 13.46 44.44
C GLY A 127 17.00 14.12 43.77
N ASN A 128 16.70 15.38 44.12
CA ASN A 128 15.61 16.12 43.48
C ASN A 128 15.88 16.39 42.00
N ILE A 129 17.12 16.71 41.61
CA ILE A 129 17.51 16.90 40.21
C ILE A 129 17.29 15.60 39.43
N VAL A 130 17.81 14.47 39.92
CA VAL A 130 17.64 13.16 39.28
C VAL A 130 16.17 12.78 39.15
N ASN A 131 15.37 12.96 40.20
CA ASN A 131 13.94 12.67 40.17
C ASN A 131 13.20 13.54 39.16
N ARG A 132 13.53 14.84 39.10
CA ARG A 132 12.94 15.77 38.14
C ARG A 132 13.34 15.42 36.71
N MET A 133 14.59 15.00 36.49
CA MET A 133 15.04 14.52 35.19
C MET A 133 14.30 13.27 34.74
N ASN A 134 14.14 12.29 35.63
CA ASN A 134 13.36 11.09 35.33
C ASN A 134 11.89 11.41 35.02
N PHE A 135 11.29 12.32 35.78
CA PHE A 135 9.93 12.79 35.54
C PHE A 135 9.79 13.45 34.18
N ILE A 136 10.67 14.40 33.83
CA ILE A 136 10.59 15.07 32.54
C ILE A 136 10.93 14.09 31.40
N ASN A 137 11.88 13.16 31.58
CA ASN A 137 12.12 12.09 30.63
C ASN A 137 10.86 11.27 30.39
N ASN A 138 10.12 10.89 31.43
CA ASN A 138 8.89 10.13 31.29
C ASN A 138 7.76 10.94 30.63
N ILE A 139 7.60 12.22 30.98
CA ILE A 139 6.61 13.10 30.33
C ILE A 139 6.97 13.32 28.87
N MET A 140 8.23 13.64 28.57
CA MET A 140 8.73 13.78 27.20
C MET A 140 8.50 12.50 26.41
N MET A 141 8.87 11.36 26.98
CA MET A 141 8.64 10.04 26.38
C MET A 141 7.16 9.74 26.16
N GLN A 142 6.23 10.41 26.84
CA GLN A 142 4.80 10.28 26.58
C GLN A 142 4.29 11.33 25.61
N GLU A 143 4.70 12.59 25.71
CA GLU A 143 4.21 13.70 24.88
C GLU A 143 4.83 13.69 23.49
N ILE A 144 6.16 13.58 23.38
CA ILE A 144 6.86 13.42 22.09
C ILE A 144 6.34 12.15 21.42
N TYR A 145 6.25 11.06 22.17
CA TYR A 145 5.69 9.83 21.67
C TYR A 145 4.24 10.04 21.19
N ASN A 146 3.34 10.59 21.99
CA ASN A 146 1.94 10.70 21.59
C ASN A 146 1.74 11.67 20.41
N ILE A 147 2.37 12.84 20.43
CA ILE A 147 2.20 13.83 19.36
C ILE A 147 2.74 13.25 18.06
N TYR A 148 4.00 12.83 18.05
CA TYR A 148 4.63 12.38 16.82
C TYR A 148 4.07 11.04 16.38
N PHE A 149 3.88 10.09 17.28
CA PHE A 149 3.31 8.79 16.89
C PHE A 149 1.89 8.95 16.35
N VAL A 150 1.02 9.74 16.97
CA VAL A 150 -0.37 9.86 16.52
C VAL A 150 -0.47 10.61 15.19
N GLU A 151 0.18 11.76 15.04
CA GLU A 151 0.18 12.51 13.78
C GLU A 151 0.72 11.66 12.63
N MET A 152 1.81 10.96 12.89
CA MET A 152 2.51 10.11 11.93
C MET A 152 1.70 8.87 11.54
N MET A 153 1.04 8.23 12.50
CA MET A 153 0.10 7.14 12.23
C MET A 153 -1.10 7.61 11.42
N ASN A 154 -1.56 8.84 11.67
CA ASN A 154 -2.66 9.43 10.93
C ASN A 154 -2.25 9.75 9.49
N ASP A 155 -1.08 10.35 9.27
CA ASP A 155 -0.55 10.59 7.91
C ASP A 155 -0.36 9.29 7.13
N LEU A 156 0.15 8.25 7.80
CA LEU A 156 0.32 6.93 7.18
C LEU A 156 -1.02 6.32 6.79
N LYS A 157 -2.03 6.41 7.66
CA LYS A 157 -3.42 5.99 7.37
C LYS A 157 -4.06 6.81 6.26
N GLN A 158 -3.87 8.13 6.24
CA GLN A 158 -4.46 9.05 5.27
C GLN A 158 -3.86 8.81 3.87
N ASN A 159 -2.53 8.78 3.79
CA ASN A 159 -1.82 8.48 2.55
C ASN A 159 -2.18 7.08 2.05
N TYR A 160 -2.32 6.10 2.94
CA TYR A 160 -2.78 4.77 2.60
C TYR A 160 -4.22 4.76 2.06
N ALA A 161 -5.16 5.46 2.69
CA ALA A 161 -6.54 5.55 2.22
C ALA A 161 -6.60 6.13 0.80
N ASN A 162 -5.86 7.21 0.55
CA ASN A 162 -5.71 7.80 -0.78
C ASN A 162 -5.09 6.78 -1.76
N TYR A 163 -4.12 5.98 -1.30
CA TYR A 163 -3.44 5.00 -2.14
C TYR A 163 -4.33 3.80 -2.50
N LEU A 164 -5.13 3.31 -1.54
CA LEU A 164 -6.13 2.27 -1.77
C LEU A 164 -7.18 2.73 -2.78
N GLU A 165 -7.60 3.99 -2.71
CA GLU A 165 -8.54 4.57 -3.66
C GLU A 165 -7.97 4.57 -5.09
N VAL A 166 -6.69 4.95 -5.25
CA VAL A 166 -5.98 4.87 -6.55
C VAL A 166 -5.89 3.42 -7.04
N LEU A 167 -5.58 2.47 -6.15
CA LEU A 167 -5.54 1.04 -6.46
C LEU A 167 -6.89 0.51 -6.93
N GLN A 168 -7.97 0.89 -6.22
CA GLN A 168 -9.35 0.54 -6.56
C GLN A 168 -9.69 1.04 -7.98
N LEU A 169 -9.35 2.29 -8.28
CA LEU A 169 -9.55 2.90 -9.60
C LEU A 169 -8.77 2.17 -10.70
N GLN A 170 -7.53 1.74 -10.44
CA GLN A 170 -6.74 0.98 -11.40
C GLN A 170 -7.30 -0.43 -11.62
N MET A 171 -7.75 -1.10 -10.56
CA MET A 171 -8.43 -2.39 -10.65
C MET A 171 -9.71 -2.29 -11.48
N ASP A 172 -10.55 -1.29 -11.22
CA ASP A 172 -11.79 -1.08 -11.95
C ASP A 172 -11.55 -0.82 -13.44
N LYS A 173 -10.49 -0.07 -13.78
CA LYS A 173 -10.07 0.14 -15.18
C LYS A 173 -9.68 -1.17 -15.85
N ARG A 174 -8.84 -1.98 -15.19
CA ARG A 174 -8.41 -3.28 -15.72
C ARG A 174 -9.56 -4.28 -15.87
N ILE A 175 -10.48 -4.34 -14.92
CA ILE A 175 -11.68 -5.19 -15.00
C ILE A 175 -12.51 -4.79 -16.23
N LYS A 176 -12.76 -3.48 -16.42
CA LYS A 176 -13.46 -2.97 -17.59
C LYS A 176 -12.76 -3.33 -18.91
N GLU A 177 -11.44 -3.27 -18.97
CA GLU A 177 -10.67 -3.69 -20.15
C GLU A 177 -10.82 -5.20 -20.44
N ILE A 178 -10.74 -6.04 -19.41
CA ILE A 178 -10.93 -7.49 -19.54
C ILE A 178 -12.35 -7.81 -20.03
N ASP A 179 -13.37 -7.16 -19.47
CA ASP A 179 -14.76 -7.36 -19.89
C ASP A 179 -15.01 -6.88 -21.32
N LYS A 180 -14.39 -5.77 -21.71
CA LYS A 180 -14.44 -5.25 -23.09
C LYS A 180 -13.78 -6.24 -24.07
N ASN A 181 -12.65 -6.83 -23.69
CA ASN A 181 -11.95 -7.83 -24.51
C ASN A 181 -12.75 -9.15 -24.61
N LYS A 182 -13.39 -9.61 -23.52
CA LYS A 182 -14.32 -10.75 -23.57
C LYS A 182 -15.52 -10.50 -24.49
N PHE A 183 -16.03 -9.27 -24.53
CA PHE A 183 -17.10 -8.89 -25.44
C PHE A 183 -16.64 -8.90 -26.90
N VAL A 184 -15.43 -8.41 -27.18
CA VAL A 184 -14.82 -8.45 -28.53
C VAL A 184 -14.59 -9.90 -28.98
N ASP A 185 -14.08 -10.77 -28.11
CA ASP A 185 -13.89 -12.20 -28.42
C ASP A 185 -15.22 -12.92 -28.69
N LYS A 186 -16.28 -12.66 -27.91
CA LYS A 186 -17.62 -13.19 -28.21
C LYS A 186 -18.15 -12.68 -29.55
N THR A 187 -17.89 -11.42 -29.89
CA THR A 187 -18.35 -10.83 -31.15
C THR A 187 -17.60 -11.42 -32.34
N LEU A 188 -16.30 -11.67 -32.21
CA LEU A 188 -15.48 -12.39 -33.20
C LEU A 188 -15.90 -13.86 -33.35
N GLN A 189 -16.22 -14.55 -32.26
CA GLN A 189 -16.76 -15.92 -32.31
C GLN A 189 -18.12 -15.97 -33.01
N ILE A 190 -19.00 -15.00 -32.74
CA ILE A 190 -20.30 -14.87 -33.42
C ILE A 190 -20.06 -14.57 -34.92
N GLN A 191 -19.19 -13.60 -35.27
CA GLN A 191 -18.87 -13.31 -36.67
C GLN A 191 -18.25 -14.50 -37.41
N ASN A 192 -17.37 -15.26 -36.76
CA ASN A 192 -16.77 -16.47 -37.32
C ASN A 192 -17.78 -17.63 -37.48
N GLN A 193 -18.78 -17.72 -36.59
CA GLN A 193 -19.92 -18.64 -36.79
C GLN A 193 -20.81 -18.21 -37.96
N TYR A 194 -21.02 -16.91 -38.18
CA TYR A 194 -21.78 -16.41 -39.33
C TYR A 194 -21.04 -16.59 -40.67
N THR A 195 -19.71 -16.51 -40.69
CA THR A 195 -18.91 -16.77 -41.91
C THR A 195 -18.78 -18.26 -42.24
N LYS A 196 -19.02 -19.17 -41.29
CA LYS A 196 -18.99 -20.62 -41.54
C LYS A 196 -20.24 -21.15 -42.26
N ASN A 197 -21.32 -20.37 -42.35
CA ASN A 197 -22.50 -20.67 -43.16
C ASN A 197 -22.36 -19.98 -44.53
N ASN A 198 -21.54 -20.58 -45.40
CA ASN A 198 -21.19 -20.09 -46.73
C ASN A 198 -22.39 -20.18 -47.71
N THR A 199 -23.49 -19.46 -47.45
CA THR A 199 -24.61 -19.36 -48.40
C THR A 199 -24.28 -18.32 -49.46
N GLU A 200 -24.12 -18.75 -50.70
CA GLU A 200 -23.90 -17.87 -51.85
C GLU A 200 -25.18 -17.12 -52.22
N LYS A 201 -25.05 -15.89 -52.73
CA LYS A 201 -26.22 -15.12 -53.21
C LYS A 201 -26.64 -15.62 -54.59
N ILE A 202 -27.51 -16.63 -54.64
CA ILE A 202 -28.02 -17.20 -55.88
C ILE A 202 -29.45 -16.72 -56.14
N PHE A 203 -29.62 -15.75 -57.04
CA PHE A 203 -30.95 -15.23 -57.42
C PHE A 203 -31.53 -15.90 -58.67
N ASP A 204 -30.70 -16.67 -59.40
CA ASP A 204 -31.09 -17.39 -60.60
C ASP A 204 -31.34 -18.87 -60.28
N TYR A 205 -32.55 -19.36 -60.58
CA TYR A 205 -32.92 -20.75 -60.36
C TYR A 205 -32.03 -21.74 -61.13
N LYS A 206 -31.47 -21.36 -62.29
CA LYS A 206 -30.57 -22.23 -63.05
C LYS A 206 -29.28 -22.50 -62.28
N LYS A 207 -28.74 -21.48 -61.61
CA LYS A 207 -27.57 -21.60 -60.74
C LYS A 207 -27.88 -22.43 -59.49
N MET A 208 -29.07 -22.28 -58.91
CA MET A 208 -29.50 -23.08 -57.76
C MET A 208 -29.68 -24.57 -58.14
N ASN A 209 -30.27 -24.83 -59.31
CA ASN A 209 -30.40 -26.18 -59.85
C ASN A 209 -29.02 -26.85 -60.06
N LYS A 210 -28.03 -26.09 -60.55
CA LYS A 210 -26.65 -26.55 -60.70
C LYS A 210 -26.01 -26.87 -59.35
N LEU A 211 -26.16 -25.97 -58.37
CA LEU A 211 -25.65 -26.18 -57.02
C LEU A 211 -26.23 -27.45 -56.38
N LEU A 212 -27.54 -27.69 -56.51
CA LEU A 212 -28.19 -28.90 -56.00
C LEU A 212 -27.68 -30.17 -56.69
N ALA A 213 -27.48 -30.13 -58.01
CA ALA A 213 -26.92 -31.26 -58.75
C ALA A 213 -25.48 -31.56 -58.33
N GLU A 214 -24.65 -30.52 -58.15
CA GLU A 214 -23.27 -30.64 -57.64
C GLU A 214 -23.21 -31.22 -56.21
N ASN A 215 -24.29 -31.06 -55.42
CA ASN A 215 -24.42 -31.62 -54.08
C ASN A 215 -25.23 -32.94 -54.03
N GLY A 216 -25.35 -33.65 -55.16
CA GLY A 216 -25.90 -35.01 -55.20
C GLY A 216 -27.42 -35.10 -55.19
N TYR A 217 -28.14 -34.00 -55.42
CA TYR A 217 -29.60 -34.04 -55.59
C TYR A 217 -29.99 -34.27 -57.05
N ALA A 218 -30.84 -35.26 -57.30
CA ALA A 218 -31.44 -35.51 -58.61
C ALA A 218 -32.83 -34.89 -58.72
N ALA A 219 -33.17 -34.37 -59.91
CA ALA A 219 -34.51 -33.87 -60.18
C ALA A 219 -35.48 -35.03 -60.37
N ILE A 220 -36.47 -35.16 -59.49
CA ILE A 220 -37.43 -36.28 -59.52
C ILE A 220 -38.77 -35.90 -60.13
N ARG A 221 -39.14 -34.62 -60.11
CA ARG A 221 -40.42 -34.14 -60.63
C ARG A 221 -40.39 -32.65 -60.93
N GLN A 222 -41.13 -32.21 -61.94
CA GLN A 222 -41.48 -30.80 -62.14
C GLN A 222 -43.01 -30.67 -62.21
N LYS A 223 -43.58 -29.71 -61.49
CA LYS A 223 -45.02 -29.40 -61.51
C LYS A 223 -45.19 -27.88 -61.51
N GLY A 224 -45.68 -27.34 -62.63
CA GLY A 224 -45.78 -25.89 -62.84
C GLY A 224 -44.42 -25.22 -62.66
N ASP A 225 -44.39 -24.15 -61.89
CA ASP A 225 -43.19 -23.32 -61.67
C ASP A 225 -42.23 -23.88 -60.63
N HIS A 226 -42.34 -25.15 -60.22
CA HIS A 226 -41.47 -25.74 -59.21
C HIS A 226 -40.88 -27.07 -59.68
N LYS A 227 -39.60 -27.27 -59.40
CA LYS A 227 -38.86 -28.51 -59.64
C LYS A 227 -38.41 -29.09 -58.30
N ILE A 228 -38.64 -30.39 -58.10
CA ILE A 228 -38.34 -31.08 -56.85
C ILE A 228 -37.04 -31.88 -57.02
N TYR A 229 -36.11 -31.65 -56.12
CA TYR A 229 -34.80 -32.27 -56.05
C TYR A 229 -34.71 -33.21 -54.84
N ASN A 230 -34.14 -34.40 -54.99
CA ASN A 230 -34.03 -35.40 -53.92
C ASN A 230 -32.67 -36.12 -53.97
N ASN A 231 -32.06 -36.36 -52.80
CA ASN A 231 -30.78 -37.08 -52.63
C ASN A 231 -30.93 -38.45 -51.93
N GLY A 232 -32.16 -38.98 -51.85
CA GLY A 232 -32.53 -40.19 -51.11
C GLY A 232 -33.02 -39.93 -49.68
N SER A 233 -32.69 -38.78 -49.08
CA SER A 233 -33.05 -38.45 -47.68
C SER A 233 -33.94 -37.22 -47.54
N LYS A 234 -33.65 -36.16 -48.31
CA LYS A 234 -34.37 -34.88 -48.26
C LYS A 234 -34.92 -34.53 -49.64
N SER A 235 -36.12 -33.97 -49.67
CA SER A 235 -36.72 -33.40 -50.88
C SER A 235 -36.79 -31.88 -50.77
N ILE A 236 -36.25 -31.18 -51.76
CA ILE A 236 -36.18 -29.71 -51.80
C ILE A 236 -36.91 -29.21 -53.06
N PRO A 237 -38.02 -28.48 -52.92
CA PRO A 237 -38.65 -27.80 -54.04
C PRO A 237 -37.94 -26.48 -54.36
N VAL A 238 -37.64 -26.26 -55.63
CA VAL A 238 -37.00 -25.03 -56.15
C VAL A 238 -37.91 -24.39 -57.20
N PRO A 239 -38.36 -23.13 -56.99
CA PRO A 239 -39.07 -22.41 -58.03
C PRO A 239 -38.21 -22.21 -59.28
N GLN A 240 -38.79 -22.35 -60.46
CA GLN A 240 -38.12 -22.22 -61.77
C GLN A 240 -38.26 -20.80 -62.33
N HIS A 241 -38.16 -19.80 -61.44
CA HIS A 241 -38.17 -18.37 -61.72
C HIS A 241 -37.17 -17.66 -60.80
N THR A 242 -37.06 -16.34 -60.88
CA THR A 242 -36.15 -15.54 -60.03
C THR A 242 -36.37 -15.85 -58.54
N LEU A 243 -35.28 -16.18 -57.84
CA LEU A 243 -35.29 -16.51 -56.42
C LEU A 243 -35.05 -15.25 -55.57
N GLY A 244 -35.91 -15.00 -54.60
CA GLY A 244 -35.66 -13.97 -53.58
C GLY A 244 -34.52 -14.35 -52.64
N LYS A 245 -33.81 -13.35 -52.09
CA LYS A 245 -32.67 -13.53 -51.17
C LYS A 245 -32.97 -14.52 -50.03
N GLY A 246 -34.14 -14.38 -49.40
CA GLY A 246 -34.56 -15.26 -48.30
C GLY A 246 -34.77 -16.71 -48.72
N LEU A 247 -35.33 -16.93 -49.92
CA LEU A 247 -35.59 -18.26 -50.43
C LEU A 247 -34.31 -18.97 -50.86
N SER A 248 -33.41 -18.25 -51.52
CA SER A 248 -32.08 -18.76 -51.91
C SER A 248 -31.29 -19.28 -50.71
N CYS A 249 -31.28 -18.52 -49.60
CA CYS A 249 -30.62 -18.92 -48.37
C CYS A 249 -31.32 -20.13 -47.69
N LYS A 250 -32.66 -20.17 -47.70
CA LYS A 250 -33.43 -21.30 -47.15
C LYS A 250 -33.14 -22.60 -47.89
N ILE A 251 -33.10 -22.56 -49.23
CA ILE A 251 -32.78 -23.74 -50.06
C ILE A 251 -31.38 -24.26 -49.73
N GLN A 252 -30.38 -23.38 -49.70
CA GLN A 252 -28.99 -23.77 -49.39
C GLN A 252 -28.80 -24.31 -47.96
N LYS A 253 -29.60 -23.84 -46.99
CA LYS A 253 -29.60 -24.39 -45.63
C LYS A 253 -30.28 -25.76 -45.52
N GLN A 254 -31.15 -26.11 -46.47
CA GLN A 254 -31.86 -27.39 -46.48
C GLN A 254 -31.03 -28.52 -47.09
N MET A 255 -30.08 -28.17 -47.96
CA MET A 255 -29.05 -29.07 -48.48
C MET A 255 -28.28 -29.65 -47.28
#